data_AF-A0A4S2RK34-F1
#
_entry.id   AF-A0A4S2RK34-F1
#
_cell.length_a   1.000
_cell.length_b   1.000
_cell.length_c   1.000
_cell.angle_alpha   90.00
_cell.angle_beta   90.00
_cell.angle_gamma   90.00
#
_symmetry.space_group_name_H-M   'P 1'
#
loop_
_entity.id
_entity.type
_entity.pdbx_description
1 polymer ?
#
loop_
_entity_poly.entity_id
_entity_poly.type
_entity_poly.pdbx_seq_one_letter_code
_entity_poly.pdbx_strand_id
1 'polypeptide(L)'
;MTETTNTFFIPLDQAQVSLVTAVLHRAARDCRAVDVPGTSTDDRSVVTLGRMAARWAAISEREEHCEVVNVHGERLYSVPLTLEGWYQTRAALSEYAAHLTRAAGNPPSPRENRRQATRALLLVDRITEVVARG
;
A
#
# COMPACT_ATOMS: atom_id res chain seq x y z
N MET A 1 18.03 -4.23 24.04
CA MET A 1 17.45 -5.19 23.08
C MET A 1 17.33 -4.47 21.76
N THR A 2 18.17 -4.80 20.78
CA THR A 2 18.00 -4.31 19.41
C THR A 2 16.88 -5.12 18.79
N GLU A 3 15.64 -4.60 18.83
CA GLU A 3 14.58 -5.09 17.95
C GLU A 3 15.10 -4.98 16.52
N THR A 4 15.48 -6.11 15.93
CA THR A 4 15.60 -6.23 14.49
C THR A 4 14.22 -5.91 13.92
N THR A 5 14.01 -4.66 13.55
CA THR A 5 12.79 -4.22 12.89
C THR A 5 12.74 -4.97 11.56
N ASN A 6 11.99 -6.08 11.50
CA ASN A 6 11.82 -6.91 10.30
C ASN A 6 11.28 -6.03 9.16
N THR A 7 12.22 -5.43 8.42
CA THR A 7 12.01 -4.48 7.36
C THR A 7 12.40 -5.19 6.08
N PHE A 8 11.42 -5.38 5.22
CA PHE A 8 11.56 -6.04 3.94
C PHE A 8 11.72 -5.00 2.84
N PHE A 9 12.58 -5.27 1.88
CA PHE A 9 12.78 -4.41 0.72
C PHE A 9 12.01 -4.98 -0.46
N ILE A 10 10.90 -4.32 -0.81
CA ILE A 10 9.95 -4.80 -1.79
C ILE A 10 10.24 -4.11 -3.13
N PRO A 11 10.69 -4.84 -4.17
CA PRO A 11 10.95 -4.25 -5.48
C PRO A 11 9.63 -4.06 -6.24
N LEU A 12 9.25 -2.80 -6.48
CA LEU A 12 8.00 -2.41 -7.14
C LEU A 12 8.24 -1.48 -8.33
N ASP A 13 7.45 -1.61 -9.39
CA ASP A 13 7.45 -0.62 -10.48
C ASP A 13 6.62 0.63 -10.12
N GLN A 14 6.74 1.70 -10.93
CA GLN A 14 6.03 2.96 -10.68
C GLN A 14 4.50 2.78 -10.59
N ALA A 15 3.93 1.89 -11.41
CA ALA A 15 2.48 1.67 -11.43
C ALA A 15 2.01 0.96 -10.15
N GLN A 16 2.81 0.05 -9.61
CA GLN A 16 2.57 -0.62 -8.33
C GLN A 16 2.69 0.35 -7.15
N VAL A 17 3.75 1.18 -7.12
CA VAL A 17 3.90 2.23 -6.09
C VAL A 17 2.70 3.18 -6.14
N SER A 18 2.33 3.66 -7.33
CA SER A 18 1.18 4.56 -7.52
C SER A 18 -0.14 3.92 -7.08
N LEU A 19 -0.34 2.62 -7.33
CA LEU A 19 -1.52 1.88 -6.88
C LEU A 19 -1.61 1.84 -5.35
N VAL A 20 -0.52 1.49 -4.67
CA VAL A 20 -0.49 1.46 -3.19
C VAL A 20 -0.75 2.84 -2.62
N THR A 21 -0.12 3.88 -3.17
CA THR A 21 -0.34 5.28 -2.81
C THR A 21 -1.81 5.66 -2.91
N ALA A 22 -2.45 5.39 -4.06
CA ALA A 22 -3.86 5.71 -4.29
C ALA A 22 -4.79 4.98 -3.31
N VAL A 23 -4.53 3.69 -3.07
CA VAL A 23 -5.32 2.85 -2.16
C VAL A 23 -5.19 3.31 -0.71
N LEU A 24 -3.97 3.59 -0.24
CA LEU A 24 -3.75 4.09 1.11
C LEU A 24 -4.32 5.49 1.31
N HIS A 25 -4.22 6.37 0.31
CA HIS A 25 -4.89 7.67 0.36
C HIS A 25 -6.41 7.54 0.48
N ARG A 26 -7.00 6.61 -0.28
CA ARG A 26 -8.43 6.32 -0.18
C ARG A 26 -8.79 5.78 1.21
N ALA A 27 -8.08 4.77 1.71
CA ALA A 27 -8.30 4.21 3.03
C ALA A 27 -8.15 5.27 4.14
N ALA A 28 -7.14 6.14 4.04
CA ALA A 28 -6.95 7.24 4.99
C ALA A 28 -8.09 8.26 4.94
N ARG A 29 -8.65 8.56 3.76
CA ARG A 29 -9.84 9.44 3.64
C ARG A 29 -11.08 8.77 4.21
N ASP A 30 -11.30 7.50 3.90
CA ASP A 30 -12.45 6.73 4.37
C ASP A 30 -12.42 6.60 5.92
N CYS A 31 -11.24 6.44 6.52
CA CYS A 31 -11.10 6.44 7.98
C CYS A 31 -11.30 7.82 8.63
N ARG A 32 -10.87 8.92 7.99
CA ARG A 32 -11.14 10.29 8.48
C ARG A 32 -12.62 10.67 8.39
N ALA A 33 -13.39 10.03 7.50
CA ALA A 33 -14.84 10.19 7.49
C ALA A 33 -15.53 9.60 8.74
N VAL A 34 -14.78 8.88 9.59
CA VAL A 34 -15.23 8.26 10.84
C VAL A 34 -14.56 8.91 12.07
N ASP A 35 -14.20 10.20 12.01
CA ASP A 35 -13.54 10.89 13.15
C ASP A 35 -14.40 10.79 14.42
N VAL A 36 -14.05 9.82 15.29
CA VAL A 36 -14.51 9.72 16.67
C VAL A 36 -13.71 10.76 17.47
N PRO A 37 -14.35 11.76 18.10
CA PRO A 37 -13.64 12.75 18.89
C PRO A 37 -13.00 12.08 20.10
N GLY A 38 -11.67 12.18 20.28
CA GLY A 38 -11.04 11.95 21.59
C GLY A 38 -9.77 11.08 21.64
N THR A 39 -9.29 10.48 20.55
CA THR A 39 -8.02 9.74 20.60
C THR A 39 -6.82 10.64 20.33
N SER A 40 -5.98 10.86 21.34
CA SER A 40 -4.74 11.64 21.21
C SER A 40 -3.75 10.95 20.26
N THR A 41 -3.34 11.67 19.23
CA THR A 41 -2.44 11.20 18.16
C THR A 41 -0.94 11.34 18.48
N ASP A 42 -0.56 11.38 19.75
CA ASP A 42 0.81 11.76 20.15
C ASP A 42 1.78 10.58 20.34
N ASP A 43 1.34 9.37 20.02
CA ASP A 43 2.25 8.22 20.02
C ASP A 43 2.95 8.10 18.64
N ARG A 44 4.18 8.60 18.58
CA ARG A 44 5.01 8.54 17.36
C ARG A 44 5.31 7.10 16.91
N SER A 45 5.06 6.10 17.74
CA SER A 45 5.23 4.67 17.41
C SER A 45 4.10 4.08 16.54
N VAL A 46 2.93 4.73 16.48
CA VAL A 46 1.76 4.14 15.79
C VAL A 46 1.82 4.38 14.27
N VAL A 47 1.77 3.29 13.50
CA VAL A 47 1.62 3.34 12.05
C VAL A 47 0.16 3.68 11.71
N THR A 48 -0.09 4.94 11.33
CA THR A 48 -1.43 5.35 10.85
C THR A 48 -1.52 5.26 9.33
N LEU A 49 -2.71 4.96 8.79
CA LEU A 49 -2.97 4.96 7.35
C LEU A 49 -2.60 6.29 6.69
N GLY A 50 -2.80 7.41 7.38
CA GLY A 50 -2.40 8.73 6.91
C GLY A 50 -0.88 8.89 6.77
N ARG A 51 -0.10 8.40 7.74
CA ARG A 51 1.37 8.42 7.67
C ARG A 51 1.90 7.48 6.59
N MET A 52 1.28 6.31 6.44
CA MET A 52 1.60 5.39 5.35
C MET A 52 1.32 6.02 3.99
N ALA A 53 0.14 6.61 3.79
CA ALA A 53 -0.21 7.28 2.53
C ALA A 53 0.79 8.38 2.17
N ALA A 54 1.18 9.22 3.14
CA ALA A 54 2.18 10.26 2.92
C ALA A 54 3.56 9.69 2.55
N ARG A 55 3.99 8.60 3.20
CA ARG A 55 5.26 7.93 2.89
C ARG A 55 5.26 7.33 1.48
N TRP A 56 4.18 6.65 1.09
CA TRP A 56 4.04 6.08 -0.25
C TRP A 56 3.91 7.16 -1.34
N ALA A 57 3.27 8.29 -1.04
CA ALA A 57 3.27 9.47 -1.93
C ALA A 57 4.68 10.04 -2.12
N ALA A 58 5.46 10.18 -1.05
CA ALA A 58 6.84 10.65 -1.12
C ALA A 58 7.73 9.73 -1.99
N ILE A 59 7.56 8.40 -1.89
CA ILE A 59 8.20 7.43 -2.80
C ILE A 59 7.75 7.68 -4.24
N SER A 60 6.44 7.74 -4.48
CA SER A 60 5.86 7.82 -5.83
C SER A 60 6.18 9.12 -6.58
N GLU A 61 6.30 10.24 -5.86
CA GLU A 61 6.44 11.58 -6.43
C GLU A 61 7.88 12.11 -6.40
N ARG A 62 8.66 11.71 -5.38
CA ARG A 62 9.97 12.30 -5.08
C ARG A 62 11.07 11.25 -4.90
N GLU A 63 10.72 9.97 -4.97
CA GLU A 63 11.66 8.86 -4.77
C GLU A 63 12.32 8.89 -3.39
N GLU A 64 11.64 9.51 -2.42
CA GLU A 64 12.08 9.56 -1.04
C GLU A 64 11.77 8.23 -0.34
N HIS A 65 12.61 7.83 0.62
CA HIS A 65 12.42 6.61 1.43
C HIS A 65 12.43 5.28 0.65
N CYS A 66 13.01 5.25 -0.55
CA CYS A 66 13.26 4.03 -1.32
C CYS A 66 14.65 4.08 -1.97
N GLU A 67 15.19 2.92 -2.32
CA GLU A 67 16.32 2.83 -3.26
C GLU A 67 15.79 2.57 -4.67
N VAL A 68 16.38 3.19 -5.69
CA VAL A 68 16.03 2.90 -7.09
C VAL A 68 17.03 1.91 -7.65
N VAL A 69 16.55 0.75 -8.09
CA VAL A 69 17.35 -0.34 -8.64
C VAL A 69 16.95 -0.64 -10.08
N ASN A 70 17.91 -0.99 -10.93
CA ASN A 70 17.65 -1.42 -12.30
C ASN A 70 17.82 -2.94 -12.38
N VAL A 71 16.73 -3.66 -12.66
CA VAL A 71 16.72 -5.12 -12.77
C VAL A 71 16.28 -5.49 -14.18
N HIS A 72 17.14 -6.15 -14.94
CA HIS A 72 16.85 -6.55 -16.34
C HIS A 72 16.40 -5.40 -17.27
N GLY A 73 16.85 -4.17 -17.01
CA GLY A 73 16.45 -2.98 -17.77
C GLY A 73 15.16 -2.32 -17.27
N GLU A 74 14.50 -2.89 -16.27
CA GLU A 74 13.36 -2.30 -15.59
C GLU A 74 13.81 -1.50 -14.38
N ARG A 75 13.27 -0.28 -14.25
CA ARG A 75 13.51 0.60 -13.11
C ARG A 75 12.50 0.28 -12.01
N LEU A 76 13.01 -0.14 -10.85
CA LEU A 76 12.20 -0.54 -9.70
C LEU A 76 12.53 0.30 -8.47
N TYR A 77 11.51 0.56 -7.67
CA TYR A 77 11.59 1.16 -6.34
C TYR A 77 11.70 0.03 -5.33
N SER A 78 12.83 -0.06 -4.65
CA SER A 78 13.06 -0.94 -3.51
C SER A 78 12.45 -0.27 -2.27
N VAL A 79 11.19 -0.61 -1.97
CA VAL A 79 10.42 0.04 -0.91
C VAL A 79 10.61 -0.68 0.42
N PRO A 80 11.18 -0.02 1.45
CA PRO A 80 11.30 -0.58 2.78
C PRO A 80 9.94 -0.63 3.49
N LEU A 81 9.53 -1.83 3.89
CA LEU A 81 8.23 -2.11 4.50
C LEU A 81 8.40 -2.95 5.76
N THR A 82 7.84 -2.51 6.89
CA THR A 82 7.79 -3.31 8.11
C THR A 82 6.67 -4.35 8.03
N LEU A 83 6.70 -5.39 8.86
CA LEU A 83 5.62 -6.38 8.93
C LEU A 83 4.25 -5.74 9.22
N GLU A 84 4.19 -4.77 10.12
CA GLU A 84 2.96 -4.01 10.41
C GLU A 84 2.50 -3.19 9.18
N GLY A 85 3.44 -2.47 8.55
CA GLY A 85 3.15 -1.72 7.32
C GLY A 85 2.66 -2.63 6.18
N TRP A 86 3.16 -3.87 6.13
CA TRP A 86 2.66 -4.87 5.21
C TRP A 86 1.22 -5.27 5.52
N TYR A 87 0.88 -5.62 6.77
CA TYR A 87 -0.49 -6.00 7.12
C TYR A 87 -1.51 -4.90 6.79
N GLN A 88 -1.17 -3.64 7.06
CA GLN A 88 -2.03 -2.49 6.73
C GLN A 88 -2.17 -2.29 5.22
N THR A 89 -1.08 -2.40 4.47
CA THR A 89 -1.09 -2.30 2.99
C THR A 89 -1.94 -3.42 2.38
N ARG A 90 -1.78 -4.65 2.88
CA ARG A 90 -2.55 -5.83 2.46
C ARG A 90 -4.04 -5.65 2.70
N ALA A 91 -4.41 -5.17 3.88
CA ALA A 91 -5.81 -4.91 4.23
C ALA A 91 -6.42 -3.86 3.29
N ALA A 92 -5.71 -2.75 3.06
CA ALA A 92 -6.18 -1.67 2.17
C ALA A 92 -6.35 -2.14 0.71
N LEU A 93 -5.38 -2.90 0.17
CA LEU A 93 -5.47 -3.48 -1.18
C LEU A 93 -6.61 -4.49 -1.32
N SER A 94 -6.80 -5.34 -0.30
CA SER A 94 -7.87 -6.34 -0.29
C SER A 94 -9.25 -5.67 -0.22
N GLU A 95 -9.42 -4.67 0.64
CA GLU A 95 -10.66 -3.91 0.73
C GLU A 95 -10.95 -3.13 -0.56
N TYR A 96 -9.92 -2.54 -1.18
CA TYR A 96 -10.06 -1.88 -2.48
C TYR A 96 -10.52 -2.84 -3.58
N ALA A 97 -9.92 -4.03 -3.67
CA ALA A 97 -10.35 -5.06 -4.61
C ALA A 97 -11.80 -5.51 -4.34
N ALA A 98 -12.14 -5.76 -3.06
CA ALA A 98 -13.49 -6.13 -2.66
C ALA A 98 -14.50 -5.03 -3.02
N HIS A 99 -14.19 -3.76 -2.78
CA HIS A 99 -15.05 -2.63 -3.11
C HIS A 99 -15.32 -2.53 -4.62
N LEU A 100 -14.30 -2.72 -5.46
CA LEU A 100 -14.45 -2.73 -6.91
C LEU A 100 -15.35 -3.86 -7.42
N THR A 101 -15.40 -4.99 -6.71
CA THR A 101 -16.21 -6.16 -7.06
C THR A 101 -17.62 -6.16 -6.44
N ARG A 102 -17.82 -5.47 -5.30
CA ARG A 102 -19.09 -5.40 -4.57
C ARG A 102 -20.10 -4.40 -5.14
N ALA A 103 -19.71 -3.54 -6.08
CA ALA A 103 -20.61 -2.54 -6.64
C ALA A 103 -21.85 -3.19 -7.31
N ALA A 104 -22.97 -3.21 -6.59
CA ALA A 104 -24.26 -3.68 -7.08
C ALA A 104 -24.80 -2.66 -8.11
N GLY A 105 -24.79 -3.06 -9.38
CA GLY A 105 -25.19 -2.25 -10.51
C GLY A 105 -24.39 -2.65 -11.76
N ASN A 106 -24.75 -2.14 -12.93
CA ASN A 106 -23.84 -2.15 -14.08
C ASN A 106 -22.86 -0.99 -13.89
N PRO A 107 -21.67 -1.16 -13.26
CA PRO A 107 -20.68 -0.10 -13.29
C PRO A 107 -20.38 0.23 -14.75
N PRO A 108 -20.09 1.48 -15.10
CA PRO A 108 -19.86 1.88 -16.48
C PRO A 108 -18.68 1.12 -17.13
N SER A 109 -17.79 0.51 -16.34
CA SER A 109 -16.65 -0.29 -16.83
C SER A 109 -16.38 -1.57 -16.00
N PRO A 110 -17.24 -2.60 -16.05
CA PRO A 110 -17.06 -3.83 -15.25
C PRO A 110 -15.72 -4.53 -15.55
N ARG A 111 -15.21 -4.39 -16.77
CA ARG A 111 -13.91 -4.93 -17.20
C ARG A 111 -12.74 -4.21 -16.54
N GLU A 112 -12.79 -2.89 -16.42
CA GLU A 112 -11.71 -2.10 -15.82
C GLU A 112 -11.68 -2.30 -14.31
N ASN A 113 -12.84 -2.34 -13.64
CA ASN A 113 -12.92 -2.65 -12.21
C ASN A 113 -12.33 -4.03 -11.89
N ARG A 114 -12.65 -5.05 -12.70
CA ARG A 114 -12.02 -6.38 -12.55
C ARG A 114 -10.52 -6.31 -12.74
N ARG A 115 -10.03 -5.60 -13.76
CA ARG A 115 -8.59 -5.43 -14.01
C ARG A 115 -7.88 -4.77 -12.82
N GLN A 116 -8.46 -3.73 -12.24
CA GLN A 116 -7.91 -3.04 -11.07
C GLN A 116 -7.93 -3.91 -9.81
N ALA A 117 -9.02 -4.64 -9.57
CA ALA A 117 -9.11 -5.60 -8.47
C ALA A 117 -8.05 -6.71 -8.60
N THR A 118 -7.90 -7.28 -9.80
CA THR A 118 -6.86 -8.28 -10.08
C THR A 118 -5.45 -7.71 -9.86
N ARG A 119 -5.17 -6.48 -10.31
CA ARG A 119 -3.88 -5.82 -10.08
C ARG A 119 -3.57 -5.65 -8.59
N ALA A 120 -4.56 -5.24 -7.79
CA ALA A 120 -4.40 -5.09 -6.35
C ALA A 120 -4.12 -6.42 -5.65
N LEU A 121 -4.82 -7.49 -6.03
CA LEU A 121 -4.62 -8.83 -5.48
C LEU A 121 -3.27 -9.44 -5.89
N LEU A 122 -2.86 -9.30 -7.16
CA LEU A 122 -1.54 -9.75 -7.61
C LEU A 122 -0.40 -9.01 -6.89
N LEU A 123 -0.61 -7.73 -6.59
CA LEU A 123 0.36 -6.98 -5.79
C LEU A 123 0.40 -7.49 -4.34
N VAL A 124 -0.74 -7.89 -3.76
CA VAL A 124 -0.77 -8.54 -2.45
C VAL A 124 0.06 -9.82 -2.45
N ASP A 125 -0.14 -10.69 -3.44
CA ASP A 125 0.57 -11.96 -3.55
C ASP A 125 2.08 -11.73 -3.69
N ARG A 126 2.48 -10.81 -4.58
CA ARG A 126 3.89 -10.45 -4.79
C ARG A 126 4.58 -9.98 -3.50
N ILE A 127 3.95 -9.10 -2.74
CA ILE A 127 4.55 -8.61 -1.48
C ILE A 127 4.57 -9.73 -0.42
N THR A 128 3.52 -10.56 -0.37
CA THR A 128 3.49 -11.73 0.52
C THR A 128 4.65 -12.68 0.25
N GLU A 129 4.96 -12.97 -1.02
CA GLU A 129 6.08 -13.83 -1.39
C GLU A 129 7.41 -13.27 -0.91
N VAL A 130 7.64 -11.96 -1.01
CA VAL A 130 8.87 -11.32 -0.54
C VAL A 130 8.97 -11.39 0.98
N VAL A 131 7.87 -11.09 1.69
CA VAL A 131 7.81 -11.13 3.16
C VAL A 131 7.95 -12.56 3.70
N ALA A 132 7.45 -13.57 2.99
CA ALA A 132 7.55 -14.98 3.40
C ALA A 132 8.95 -15.60 3.16
N ARG A 133 9.77 -14.98 2.30
CA ARG A 133 11.13 -15.45 1.95
C ARG A 133 12.24 -14.73 2.72
N GLY A 134 11.94 -13.59 3.35
CA GLY A 134 12.86 -12.81 4.19
C GLY A 134 12.78 -13.19 5.65
#